data_AF-A0A098AUE0-F1
#
_entry.id   AF-A0A098AUE0-F1
#
_cell.length_a   1.000
_cell.length_b   1.000
_cell.length_c   1.000
_cell.angle_alpha   90.00
_cell.angle_beta   90.00
_cell.angle_gamma   90.00
#
_symmetry.space_group_name_H-M   'P 1'
#
loop_
_entity.id
_entity.type
_entity.pdbx_description
1 polymer ?
#
loop_
_entity_poly.entity_id
_entity_poly.type
_entity_poly.pdbx_seq_one_letter_code
_entity_poly.pdbx_strand_id
1 'polypeptide(L)'
;MAYPNSTVPFEKMLMKFVTEEDPMQAMLKWLCERLMEAEVDAKLGAEKSERSTERQGYRSGYRVRRFDTRMGTLYLMVPKLR
;
A
#
# COMPACT_ATOMS: atom_id res chain seq x y z
N MET A 1 7.29 8.08 6.51
CA MET A 1 6.44 9.14 5.94
C MET A 1 5.01 8.62 5.91
N ALA A 2 4.09 9.25 6.64
CA ALA A 2 2.68 8.93 6.51
C ALA A 2 2.18 9.64 5.24
N TYR A 3 1.76 8.88 4.23
CA TYR A 3 1.08 9.46 3.08
C TYR A 3 -0.24 10.07 3.59
N PRO A 4 -0.42 11.40 3.55
CA PRO A 4 -1.68 12.01 3.93
C PRO A 4 -2.68 11.69 2.81
N ASN A 5 -3.83 11.12 3.18
CA ASN A 5 -5.02 11.00 2.33
C ASN A 5 -4.76 10.31 0.97
N SER A 6 -4.45 9.02 1.00
CA SER A 6 -4.18 8.17 -0.17
C SER A 6 -5.43 7.73 -0.96
N THR A 7 -6.50 8.51 -0.95
CA THR A 7 -7.64 8.34 -1.86
C THR A 7 -7.46 9.21 -3.10
N VAL A 8 -6.23 9.30 -3.63
CA VAL A 8 -6.06 9.87 -4.97
C VAL A 8 -6.74 8.90 -5.93
N PRO A 9 -7.78 9.31 -6.67
CA PRO A 9 -8.41 8.45 -7.65
C PRO A 9 -7.35 7.90 -8.59
N PHE A 10 -7.50 6.64 -8.99
CA PHE A 10 -6.57 5.97 -9.91
C PHE A 10 -6.26 6.83 -11.15
N GLU A 11 -7.27 7.55 -11.66
CA GLU A 11 -7.15 8.51 -12.77
C GLU A 11 -6.06 9.58 -12.55
N LYS A 12 -5.94 10.11 -11.33
CA LYS A 12 -4.88 11.09 -11.01
C LYS A 12 -3.50 10.46 -10.92
N MET A 13 -3.43 9.17 -10.63
CA MET A 13 -2.17 8.42 -10.60
C MET A 13 -1.72 7.98 -12.00
N LEU A 14 -2.64 7.75 -12.94
CA LEU A 14 -2.33 7.38 -14.33
C LEU A 14 -1.34 8.35 -14.98
N MET A 15 -1.58 9.66 -14.84
CA MET A 15 -0.69 10.68 -15.40
C MET A 15 0.72 10.64 -14.78
N LYS A 16 0.84 10.24 -13.52
CA LYS A 16 2.15 10.10 -12.86
C LYS A 16 2.89 8.85 -13.33
N PHE A 17 2.19 7.76 -13.61
CA PHE A 17 2.83 6.54 -14.09
C PHE A 17 3.40 6.72 -15.50
N VAL A 18 2.75 7.47 -16.37
CA VAL A 18 3.23 7.72 -17.74
C VAL A 18 4.57 8.45 -17.77
N THR A 19 4.88 9.22 -16.72
CA THR A 19 6.15 9.96 -16.61
C THR A 19 7.29 9.15 -15.98
N GLU A 20 7.01 7.96 -15.45
CA GLU A 20 8.04 7.08 -14.87
C GLU A 20 8.79 6.31 -15.96
N GLU A 21 10.02 5.87 -15.66
CA GLU A 21 10.85 5.08 -16.58
C GLU A 21 10.15 3.77 -16.97
N ASP A 22 9.55 3.09 -16.00
CA ASP A 22 8.78 1.85 -16.18
C ASP A 22 7.34 2.00 -15.64
N PRO A 23 6.39 2.48 -16.45
CA PRO A 23 5.02 2.78 -16.01
C PRO A 23 4.31 1.56 -15.42
N MET A 24 4.49 0.38 -16.04
CA MET A 24 3.86 -0.87 -15.60
C MET A 24 4.38 -1.34 -14.25
N GLN A 25 5.68 -1.20 -14.01
CA GLN A 25 6.29 -1.57 -12.73
C GLN A 25 5.84 -0.62 -11.62
N ALA A 26 5.77 0.69 -11.91
CA ALA A 26 5.27 1.70 -10.98
C ALA A 26 3.79 1.48 -10.62
N MET A 27 2.95 1.17 -11.61
CA MET A 27 1.54 0.81 -11.42
C MET A 27 1.39 -0.43 -10.53
N LEU A 28 2.15 -1.48 -10.82
CA LEU A 28 2.11 -2.72 -10.05
C LEU A 28 2.51 -2.49 -8.60
N LYS A 29 3.58 -1.72 -8.35
CA LYS A 29 4.03 -1.36 -7.02
C LYS A 29 2.94 -0.62 -6.24
N TRP A 30 2.35 0.40 -6.85
CA TRP A 30 1.29 1.20 -6.24
C TRP A 30 0.05 0.34 -5.91
N LEU A 31 -0.35 -0.53 -6.85
CA LEU A 31 -1.47 -1.45 -6.64
C LEU A 31 -1.21 -2.39 -5.47
N CYS A 32 -0.01 -2.98 -5.39
CA CYS A 32 0.36 -3.85 -4.27
C CYS A 32 0.32 -3.11 -2.93
N GLU A 33 0.81 -1.86 -2.87
CA GLU A 33 0.75 -1.04 -1.64
C GLU A 33 -0.70 -0.80 -1.20
N ARG A 34 -1.59 -0.44 -2.14
CA ARG A 34 -3.02 -0.23 -1.85
C ARG A 34 -3.74 -1.49 -1.41
N LEU A 35 -3.47 -2.63 -2.07
CA LEU A 35 -4.07 -3.90 -1.69
C LEU A 35 -3.62 -4.34 -0.29
N MET A 36 -2.35 -4.16 0.06
CA MET A 36 -1.84 -4.47 1.40
C MET A 36 -2.47 -3.59 2.48
N GLU A 37 -2.69 -2.30 2.19
CA GLU A 37 -3.40 -1.40 3.11
C GLU A 37 -4.85 -1.83 3.30
N ALA A 38 -5.60 -2.05 2.20
CA ALA A 38 -6.99 -2.47 2.27
C ALA A 38 -7.17 -3.81 3.03
N GLU A 39 -6.27 -4.77 2.82
CA GLU A 39 -6.28 -6.05 3.53
C GLU A 39 -6.04 -5.87 5.04
N VAL A 40 -5.13 -4.97 5.42
CA VAL A 40 -4.84 -4.67 6.83
C VAL A 40 -6.01 -3.94 7.49
N ASP A 41 -6.63 -3.00 6.80
CA ASP A 41 -7.75 -2.21 7.31
C ASP A 41 -8.95 -3.12 7.56
N ALA A 42 -9.24 -4.02 6.61
CA ALA A 42 -10.27 -5.05 6.76
C ALA A 42 -9.99 -6.02 7.92
N LYS A 43 -8.72 -6.42 8.11
CA LYS A 43 -8.32 -7.29 9.22
C LYS A 43 -8.42 -6.61 10.59
N LEU A 44 -8.07 -5.32 10.66
CA LEU A 44 -8.10 -4.57 11.91
C LEU A 44 -9.49 -4.06 12.25
N GLY A 45 -10.41 -3.99 11.28
CA GLY A 45 -11.72 -3.36 11.43
C GLY A 45 -11.62 -1.85 11.63
N ALA A 46 -10.51 -1.23 11.23
CA ALA A 46 -10.26 0.19 11.43
C ALA A 46 -9.15 0.69 10.50
N GLU A 47 -9.36 1.88 9.93
CA GLU A 47 -8.35 2.58 9.15
C GLU A 47 -7.16 3.01 10.01
N LYS A 48 -6.15 3.59 9.35
CA LYS A 48 -4.97 4.12 10.01
C LYS A 48 -5.32 5.31 10.88
N SER A 49 -5.02 5.18 12.18
CA SER A 49 -5.27 6.22 13.20
C SER A 49 -6.74 6.54 13.49
N GLU A 50 -7.68 5.81 12.88
CA GLU A 50 -9.10 5.91 13.21
C GLU A 50 -9.34 5.46 14.66
N ARG A 51 -10.35 6.02 15.34
CA ARG A 51 -10.78 5.52 16.65
C ARG A 51 -12.04 4.69 16.44
N SER A 52 -11.90 3.36 16.52
CA SER A 52 -13.01 2.42 16.46
C SER A 52 -12.95 1.50 17.68
N THR A 53 -14.13 1.19 18.23
CA THR A 53 -14.29 0.22 19.32
C THR A 53 -14.15 -1.22 18.86
N GLU A 54 -14.32 -1.48 17.55
CA GLU A 54 -14.22 -2.81 16.94
C GLU A 54 -12.79 -3.17 16.52
N ARG A 55 -11.81 -2.29 16.80
CA ARG A 55 -10.41 -2.49 16.40
C ARG A 55 -9.82 -3.74 17.06
N GLN A 56 -9.30 -4.66 16.24
CA GLN A 56 -8.75 -5.94 16.69
C GLN A 56 -7.23 -5.93 16.96
N GLY A 57 -6.51 -4.85 16.61
CA GLY A 57 -5.06 -4.78 16.81
C GLY A 57 -4.44 -3.48 16.29
N TYR A 58 -3.11 -3.41 16.29
CA TYR A 58 -2.38 -2.20 15.85
C TYR A 58 -1.31 -2.50 14.81
N ARG A 59 -1.07 -1.52 13.92
CA ARG A 59 0.03 -1.56 12.95
C ARG A 59 1.35 -1.30 13.67
N SER A 60 2.32 -2.20 13.53
CA SER A 60 3.62 -2.17 14.23
C SER A 60 4.78 -2.15 13.24
N GLY A 61 4.84 -1.10 12.42
CA GLY A 61 5.87 -0.93 11.40
C GLY A 61 5.71 -1.85 10.19
N TYR A 62 6.82 -2.09 9.48
CA TYR A 62 6.83 -2.79 8.20
C TYR A 62 7.96 -3.84 8.15
N ARG A 63 7.80 -4.85 7.29
CA ARG A 63 8.88 -5.76 6.88
C ARG A 63 9.14 -5.59 5.39
N VAL A 64 10.41 -5.54 5.02
CA VAL A 64 10.81 -5.57 3.61
C VAL A 64 10.64 -6.99 3.10
N ARG A 65 10.01 -7.15 1.94
CA ARG A 65 9.91 -8.41 1.21
C ARG A 65 10.28 -8.19 -0.25
N ARG A 66 11.26 -8.94 -0.73
CA ARG A 66 11.56 -9.04 -2.17
C ARG A 66 10.42 -9.78 -2.88
N PHE A 67 9.93 -9.21 -3.96
CA PHE A 67 8.88 -9.76 -4.80
C PHE A 67 9.30 -9.67 -6.27
N ASP A 68 9.75 -10.79 -6.81
CA ASP A 68 10.18 -10.88 -8.20
C ASP A 68 8.96 -11.09 -9.10
N THR A 69 8.78 -10.19 -10.06
CA THR A 69 7.67 -10.21 -11.01
C THR A 69 8.21 -10.21 -12.44
N ARG A 70 7.34 -10.47 -13.43
CA ARG A 70 7.73 -10.36 -14.85
C ARG A 70 8.15 -8.95 -15.25
N MET A 71 7.68 -7.95 -14.50
CA MET A 71 7.98 -6.52 -14.70
C MET A 71 9.18 -6.05 -13.86
N GLY A 72 9.97 -6.99 -13.32
CA GLY A 72 11.14 -6.70 -12.49
C GLY A 72 10.96 -7.04 -11.01
N THR A 73 12.01 -6.76 -10.23
CA THR A 73 12.04 -7.01 -8.78
C THR A 73 11.47 -5.81 -8.03
N LEU A 74 10.46 -6.06 -7.19
CA LEU A 74 9.87 -5.08 -6.29
C LEU A 74 10.29 -5.35 -4.84
N TYR A 75 10.57 -4.30 -4.09
CA TYR A 75 10.73 -4.38 -2.64
C TYR A 75 9.48 -3.85 -1.97
N LEU A 76 8.66 -4.77 -1.45
CA LEU A 76 7.40 -4.45 -0.79
C LEU A 76 7.63 -4.19 0.70
N MET A 77 6.95 -3.16 1.22
CA MET A 77 6.89 -2.84 2.64
C MET A 77 5.62 -3.43 3.23
N VAL A 78 5.67 -4.71 3.60
CA VAL A 78 4.51 -5.42 4.14
C VAL A 78 4.23 -4.93 5.57
N PRO A 79 3.02 -4.43 5.90
CA PRO A 79 2.71 -4.00 7.25
C PRO A 79 2.76 -5.16 8.26
N LYS A 80 3.23 -4.88 9.47
CA LYS A 80 3.17 -5.82 10.59
C LYS A 80 1.98 -5.46 11.48
N LEU A 81 1.26 -6.48 11.96
CA LEU A 81 0.18 -6.34 12.93
C LEU A 81 0.65 -6.88 14.28
N ARG A 82 0.15 -6.26 15.35
CA ARG A 82 0.36 -6.68 16.75
C ARG A 82 -0.97 -7.01 17.38
#